data_AF-A0A813KEV4-F1
#
_entry.id   AF-A0A813KEV4-F1
#
_cell.length_a   1.000
_cell.length_b   1.000
_cell.length_c   1.000
_cell.angle_alpha   90.00
_cell.angle_beta   90.00
_cell.angle_gamma   90.00
#
_symmetry.space_group_name_H-M   'P 1'
#
loop_
_entity.id
_entity.type
_entity.pdbx_description
1 polymer ?
#
loop_
_entity_poly.entity_id
_entity_poly.type
_entity_poly.pdbx_seq_one_letter_code
_entity_poly.pdbx_strand_id
1 'polypeptide(L)'
;PLNTPAALPVLSSLPVEELTPDKYAKWLLTLVGDLHQPTHLLQWEGYGKDLMVEYNGEEYTLLAFFEDYLPKAISPISRDKHMHKHFKRVKDYFEFTRRSPSELFRIWALEVAQAYCENVVKPIQ
;
A
#
# COMPACT_ATOMS: atom_id res chain seq x y z
N PRO A 1 18.40 1.57 15.95
CA PRO A 1 16.98 1.29 16.27
C PRO A 1 16.86 -0.13 16.86
N LEU A 2 16.09 -0.31 17.94
CA LEU A 2 15.81 -1.64 18.47
C LEU A 2 15.11 -2.46 17.37
N ASN A 3 15.61 -3.68 17.12
CA ASN A 3 15.05 -4.67 16.18
C ASN A 3 15.21 -4.39 14.67
N THR A 4 16.08 -3.48 14.24
CA THR A 4 16.45 -3.43 12.81
C THR A 4 17.39 -4.60 12.49
N PRO A 5 17.04 -5.47 11.52
CA PRO A 5 17.93 -6.55 11.10
C PRO A 5 19.27 -5.97 10.64
N ALA A 6 20.39 -6.60 11.04
CA ALA A 6 21.72 -6.18 10.60
C ALA A 6 21.91 -6.37 9.08
N ALA A 7 21.12 -7.26 8.47
CA ALA A 7 21.06 -7.49 7.04
C ALA A 7 19.62 -7.83 6.63
N LEU A 8 19.24 -7.41 5.43
CA LEU A 8 18.03 -7.87 4.75
C LEU A 8 18.46 -8.83 3.64
N PRO A 9 18.16 -10.14 3.73
CA PRO A 9 18.63 -11.12 2.74
C PRO A 9 18.27 -10.74 1.29
N VAL A 10 17.09 -10.13 1.08
CA VAL A 10 16.65 -9.68 -0.25
C VAL A 10 17.57 -8.61 -0.86
N LEU A 11 18.26 -7.81 -0.04
CA LEU A 11 19.19 -6.81 -0.54
C LEU A 11 20.52 -7.44 -0.98
N SER A 12 20.88 -8.60 -0.44
CA SER A 12 22.12 -9.30 -0.81
C SER A 12 22.11 -9.88 -2.22
N SER A 13 20.92 -10.04 -2.82
CA SER A 13 20.77 -10.47 -4.22
C SER A 13 20.65 -9.31 -5.21
N LEU A 14 20.66 -8.06 -4.75
CA LEU A 14 20.58 -6.89 -5.63
C LEU A 14 21.99 -6.47 -6.10
N PRO A 15 22.12 -5.94 -7.33
CA PRO A 15 23.35 -5.30 -7.78
C PRO A 15 23.77 -4.17 -6.85
N VAL A 16 25.08 -3.93 -6.70
CA VAL A 16 25.63 -2.90 -5.78
C VAL A 16 25.12 -1.50 -6.15
N GLU A 17 24.82 -1.27 -7.43
CA GLU A 17 24.28 -0.03 -7.97
C GLU A 17 22.86 0.28 -7.45
N GLU A 18 22.12 -0.75 -7.02
CA GLU A 18 20.80 -0.63 -6.39
C GLU A 18 20.88 -0.41 -4.87
N LEU A 19 22.07 -0.53 -4.27
CA LEU A 19 22.30 -0.41 -2.82
C LEU A 19 22.67 1.03 -2.40
N THR A 20 22.01 2.02 -3.02
CA THR A 20 22.22 3.44 -2.74
C THR A 20 21.08 4.05 -1.93
N PRO A 21 21.32 5.10 -1.13
CA PRO A 21 20.28 5.71 -0.32
C PRO A 21 19.05 6.20 -1.11
N ASP A 22 19.24 6.73 -2.33
CA ASP A 22 18.12 7.20 -3.16
C ASP A 22 17.27 6.03 -3.68
N LYS A 23 17.91 4.88 -3.98
CA LYS A 23 17.20 3.66 -4.37
C LYS A 23 16.43 3.07 -3.20
N TYR A 24 17.01 3.02 -2.01
CA TYR A 24 16.26 2.60 -0.81
C TYR A 24 15.06 3.49 -0.52
N ALA A 25 15.20 4.80 -0.70
CA ALA A 25 14.08 5.73 -0.55
C ALA A 25 12.97 5.47 -1.58
N LYS A 26 13.34 5.21 -2.84
CA LYS A 26 12.38 4.83 -3.90
C LYS A 26 11.68 3.51 -3.57
N TRP A 27 12.43 2.48 -3.19
CA TRP A 27 11.88 1.18 -2.79
C TRP A 27 10.91 1.32 -1.62
N LEU A 28 11.29 2.07 -0.58
CA LEU A 28 10.43 2.30 0.56
C LEU A 28 9.15 3.02 0.16
N LEU A 29 9.24 4.05 -0.70
CA LEU A 29 8.08 4.77 -1.20
C LEU A 29 7.14 3.86 -1.99
N THR A 30 7.68 3.03 -2.88
CA THR A 30 6.92 2.05 -3.66
C THR A 30 6.24 1.04 -2.74
N LEU A 31 6.98 0.44 -1.80
CA LEU A 31 6.43 -0.54 -0.86
C LEU A 31 5.32 0.03 0.02
N VAL A 32 5.46 1.28 0.47
CA VAL A 32 4.39 1.95 1.21
C VAL A 32 3.17 2.16 0.31
N GLY A 33 3.35 2.49 -0.98
CA GLY A 33 2.25 2.57 -1.94
C GLY A 33 1.54 1.23 -2.14
N ASP A 34 2.30 0.20 -2.49
CA ASP A 34 1.83 -1.16 -2.78
C ASP A 34 1.09 -1.77 -1.58
N LEU A 35 1.57 -1.51 -0.35
CA LEU A 35 0.91 -1.96 0.87
C LEU A 35 -0.56 -1.51 0.98
N HIS A 36 -0.87 -0.34 0.42
CA HIS A 36 -2.22 0.23 0.45
C HIS A 36 -3.05 -0.13 -0.78
N GLN A 37 -2.50 -0.90 -1.72
CA GLN A 37 -3.25 -1.45 -2.84
C GLN A 37 -3.98 -2.71 -2.34
N PRO A 38 -5.33 -2.73 -2.30
CA PRO A 38 -6.06 -3.80 -1.61
C PRO A 38 -5.86 -5.20 -2.21
N THR A 39 -5.74 -5.30 -3.53
CA THR A 39 -5.53 -6.57 -4.24
C THR A 39 -4.10 -7.11 -4.10
N HIS A 40 -3.13 -6.30 -3.67
CA HIS A 40 -1.76 -6.79 -3.39
C HIS A 40 -1.71 -7.76 -2.19
N LEU A 41 -2.75 -7.75 -1.34
CA LEU A 41 -2.94 -8.73 -0.27
C LEU A 41 -3.47 -10.09 -0.76
N LEU A 42 -3.89 -10.19 -2.02
CA LEU A 42 -4.50 -11.38 -2.62
C LEU A 42 -3.51 -12.21 -3.42
N GLN A 43 -2.26 -12.34 -2.93
CA GLN A 43 -1.25 -13.14 -3.63
C GLN A 43 -1.74 -14.55 -3.98
N TRP A 44 -2.53 -15.16 -3.10
CA TRP A 44 -3.10 -16.50 -3.27
C TRP A 44 -4.21 -16.59 -4.34
N GLU A 45 -4.82 -15.47 -4.73
CA GLU A 45 -5.82 -15.35 -5.80
C GLU A 45 -5.25 -14.60 -7.03
N GLY A 46 -3.95 -14.74 -7.27
CA GLY A 46 -3.30 -14.12 -8.42
C GLY A 46 -3.38 -12.59 -8.43
N TYR A 47 -3.52 -11.95 -7.27
CA TYR A 47 -3.72 -10.50 -7.11
C TYR A 47 -5.02 -9.98 -7.72
N GLY A 48 -6.06 -10.82 -7.87
CA GLY A 48 -7.33 -10.43 -8.47
C GLY A 48 -7.31 -10.30 -10.00
N LYS A 49 -6.30 -10.90 -10.66
CA LYS A 49 -6.21 -10.95 -12.13
C LYS A 49 -7.30 -11.82 -12.77
N ASP A 50 -7.78 -12.81 -12.04
CA ASP A 50 -8.77 -13.78 -12.52
C ASP A 50 -10.22 -13.43 -12.10
N LEU A 51 -10.38 -12.36 -11.31
CA LEU A 51 -11.68 -11.89 -10.85
C LEU A 51 -12.20 -10.81 -11.79
N MET A 52 -13.25 -11.09 -12.55
CA MET A 52 -13.87 -10.12 -13.45
C MET A 52 -14.92 -9.28 -12.71
N VAL A 53 -14.94 -7.99 -12.97
CA VAL A 53 -15.95 -7.04 -12.49
C VAL A 53 -16.51 -6.23 -13.66
N GLU A 54 -17.82 -6.02 -13.65
CA GLU A 54 -18.49 -5.13 -14.60
C GLU A 54 -18.78 -3.79 -13.92
N TYR A 55 -18.37 -2.69 -14.54
CA TYR A 55 -18.66 -1.33 -14.06
C TYR A 55 -19.01 -0.43 -15.23
N ASN A 56 -20.20 0.20 -15.18
CA ASN A 56 -20.72 1.05 -16.26
C ASN A 56 -20.75 0.37 -17.65
N GLY A 57 -21.01 -0.94 -17.70
CA GLY A 57 -21.08 -1.72 -18.95
C GLY A 57 -19.71 -2.07 -19.55
N GLU A 58 -18.62 -1.79 -18.84
CA GLU A 58 -17.27 -2.22 -19.21
C GLU A 58 -16.76 -3.28 -18.23
N GLU A 59 -16.05 -4.27 -18.75
CA GLU A 59 -15.47 -5.36 -17.96
C GLU A 59 -13.99 -5.09 -17.64
N TYR A 60 -13.63 -5.32 -16.39
CA TYR A 60 -12.27 -5.19 -15.86
C TYR A 60 -11.89 -6.43 -15.06
N THR A 61 -10.60 -6.74 -14.99
CA THR A 61 -10.12 -7.56 -13.87
C THR A 61 -10.15 -6.71 -12.60
N LEU A 62 -10.33 -7.33 -11.43
CA LEU A 62 -10.34 -6.61 -10.16
C LEU A 62 -9.05 -5.82 -9.97
N LEU A 63 -7.90 -6.41 -10.36
CA LEU A 63 -6.62 -5.72 -10.35
C LEU A 63 -6.63 -4.47 -11.23
N ALA A 64 -7.02 -4.59 -12.50
CA ALA A 64 -7.06 -3.45 -13.43
C ALA A 64 -8.08 -2.39 -12.99
N PHE A 65 -9.18 -2.79 -12.36
CA PHE A 65 -10.14 -1.86 -11.80
C PHE A 65 -9.51 -0.97 -10.72
N PHE A 66 -8.71 -1.56 -9.82
CA PHE A 66 -8.02 -0.82 -8.76
C PHE A 66 -6.77 -0.05 -9.23
N GLU A 67 -5.98 -0.58 -10.17
CA GLU A 67 -4.72 0.04 -10.61
C GLU A 67 -4.90 1.03 -11.76
N ASP A 68 -5.84 0.77 -12.68
CA ASP A 68 -5.99 1.58 -13.88
C ASP A 68 -7.25 2.44 -13.87
N TYR A 69 -8.40 1.86 -13.54
CA TYR A 69 -9.68 2.56 -13.66
C TYR A 69 -9.88 3.57 -12.53
N LEU A 70 -9.91 3.09 -11.28
CA LEU A 70 -10.22 3.93 -10.11
C LEU A 70 -9.28 5.15 -9.98
N PRO A 71 -7.95 5.05 -10.15
CA PRO A 71 -7.07 6.21 -10.03
C PRO A 71 -7.35 7.30 -11.07
N LYS A 72 -7.89 6.94 -12.24
CA LYS A 72 -8.28 7.88 -13.30
C LYS A 72 -9.69 8.43 -13.08
N ALA A 73 -10.60 7.62 -12.53
CA ALA A 73 -12.00 7.97 -12.30
C ALA A 73 -12.20 8.89 -11.08
N ILE A 74 -11.32 8.78 -10.08
CA ILE A 74 -11.39 9.61 -8.86
C ILE A 74 -10.69 10.94 -9.14
N SER A 75 -11.37 12.04 -8.82
CA SER A 75 -10.78 13.38 -8.96
C SER A 75 -9.48 13.52 -8.16
N PRO A 76 -8.43 14.17 -8.70
CA PRO A 76 -7.20 14.39 -7.97
C PRO A 76 -7.47 15.07 -6.64
N ILE A 77 -7.00 14.47 -5.56
CA ILE A 77 -7.13 15.07 -4.23
C ILE A 77 -6.31 16.36 -4.23
N SER A 78 -6.95 17.50 -3.93
CA SER A 78 -6.27 18.79 -3.74
C SER A 78 -5.16 18.64 -2.70
N ARG A 79 -3.90 18.79 -3.13
CA ARG A 79 -2.70 18.66 -2.27
C ARG A 79 -2.81 19.53 -1.00
N ASP A 80 -3.29 20.75 -1.14
CA ASP A 80 -3.24 21.74 -0.05
C ASP A 80 -4.28 21.50 1.04
N LYS A 81 -5.49 21.07 0.68
CA LYS A 81 -6.59 20.87 1.66
C LYS A 81 -6.40 19.64 2.54
N HIS A 82 -5.78 18.59 2.03
CA HIS A 82 -5.67 17.30 2.75
C HIS A 82 -4.36 17.15 3.53
N MET A 83 -3.25 17.72 3.04
CA MET A 83 -1.97 17.66 3.77
C MET A 83 -2.08 18.32 5.15
N HIS A 84 -2.74 19.48 5.24
CA HIS A 84 -2.93 20.18 6.51
C HIS A 84 -3.80 19.42 7.52
N LYS A 85 -4.73 18.57 7.06
CA LYS A 85 -5.61 17.79 7.95
C LYS A 85 -4.91 16.55 8.51
N HIS A 86 -4.03 15.91 7.73
CA HIS A 86 -3.29 14.72 8.17
C HIS A 86 -2.09 15.05 9.05
N PHE A 87 -1.34 16.13 8.77
CA PHE A 87 -0.19 16.51 9.60
C PHE A 87 -0.57 17.17 10.94
N LYS A 88 -1.82 17.63 11.12
CA LYS A 88 -2.26 18.28 12.36
C LYS A 88 -2.43 17.32 13.55
N ARG A 89 -2.42 16.01 13.35
CA ARG A 89 -2.46 15.05 14.46
C ARG A 89 -1.04 14.80 15.01
N VAL A 90 -0.54 15.78 15.76
CA VAL A 90 0.69 15.65 16.58
C VAL A 90 0.66 14.39 17.46
N LYS A 91 -0.53 13.95 17.86
CA LYS A 91 -0.74 12.72 18.65
C LYS A 91 -0.36 11.44 17.89
N ASP A 92 -0.59 11.40 16.59
CA ASP A 92 -0.29 10.24 15.75
C ASP A 92 1.23 10.17 15.48
N TYR A 93 1.89 11.32 15.34
CA TYR A 93 3.36 11.40 15.18
C TYR A 93 4.12 10.74 16.34
N PHE A 94 3.69 10.97 17.59
CA PHE A 94 4.29 10.33 18.75
C PHE A 94 4.11 8.80 18.75
N GLU A 95 2.94 8.31 18.34
CA GLU A 95 2.69 6.87 18.19
C GLU A 95 3.55 6.25 17.07
N PHE A 96 3.73 6.96 15.94
CA PHE A 96 4.62 6.52 14.85
C PHE A 96 6.08 6.39 15.31
N THR A 97 6.58 7.35 16.09
CA THR A 97 7.99 7.34 16.53
C THR A 97 8.31 6.27 17.58
N ARG A 98 7.29 5.67 18.22
CA ARG A 98 7.47 4.63 19.25
C ARG A 98 7.53 3.21 18.69
N ARG A 99 7.15 3.03 17.42
CA ARG A 99 7.08 1.72 16.77
C ARG A 99 8.24 1.55 15.81
N SER A 100 8.75 0.34 15.70
CA SER A 100 9.70 0.01 14.64
C SER A 100 9.01 0.08 13.27
N PRO A 101 9.76 0.33 12.18
CA PRO A 101 9.18 0.32 10.84
C PRO A 101 8.40 -0.96 10.51
N SER A 102 8.93 -2.13 10.89
CA SER A 102 8.27 -3.41 10.65
C SER A 102 6.92 -3.54 11.39
N GLU A 103 6.82 -3.00 12.60
CA GLU A 103 5.54 -2.96 13.32
C GLU A 103 4.53 -2.07 12.60
N LEU A 104 4.94 -0.89 12.14
CA LEU A 104 4.08 0.02 11.37
C LEU A 104 3.57 -0.64 10.08
N PHE A 105 4.46 -1.25 9.31
CA PHE A 105 4.08 -2.00 8.10
C PHE A 105 3.05 -3.09 8.40
N ARG A 106 3.24 -3.86 9.49
CA ARG A 106 2.27 -4.89 9.89
C ARG A 106 0.91 -4.30 10.25
N ILE A 107 0.87 -3.17 10.95
CA ILE A 107 -0.38 -2.52 11.35
C ILE A 107 -1.13 -2.02 10.12
N TRP A 108 -0.44 -1.30 9.24
CA TRP A 108 -1.03 -0.83 7.99
C TRP A 108 -1.52 -1.99 7.12
N ALA A 109 -0.76 -3.09 7.04
CA ALA A 109 -1.21 -4.30 6.33
C ALA A 109 -2.55 -4.83 6.86
N LEU A 110 -2.71 -4.88 8.20
CA LEU A 110 -3.94 -5.33 8.85
C LEU A 110 -5.11 -4.36 8.61
N GLU A 111 -4.85 -3.05 8.65
CA GLU A 111 -5.87 -2.03 8.36
C GLU A 111 -6.36 -2.13 6.92
N VAL A 112 -5.45 -2.30 5.95
CA VAL A 112 -5.79 -2.48 4.54
C VAL A 112 -6.54 -3.79 4.33
N ALA A 113 -6.11 -4.89 4.97
CA ALA A 113 -6.80 -6.17 4.91
C ALA A 113 -8.24 -6.09 5.44
N GLN A 114 -8.43 -5.43 6.59
CA GLN A 114 -9.75 -5.20 7.15
C GLN A 114 -10.62 -4.37 6.19
N ALA A 115 -10.09 -3.28 5.67
CA ALA A 115 -10.80 -2.43 4.73
C ALA A 115 -11.19 -3.18 3.45
N TYR A 116 -10.32 -4.04 2.93
CA TYR A 116 -10.61 -4.90 1.79
C TYR A 116 -11.77 -5.86 2.08
N CYS A 117 -11.72 -6.59 3.20
CA CYS A 117 -12.79 -7.51 3.59
C CYS A 117 -14.14 -6.79 3.74
N GLU A 118 -14.15 -5.63 4.41
CA GLU A 118 -15.38 -4.90 4.71
C GLU A 118 -15.99 -4.20 3.50
N ASN A 119 -15.15 -3.65 2.60
CA ASN A 119 -15.61 -2.76 1.53
C ASN A 119 -15.52 -3.36 0.13
N VAL A 120 -14.77 -4.45 -0.07
CA VAL A 120 -14.63 -5.11 -1.37
C VAL A 120 -15.27 -6.49 -1.34
N VAL A 121 -14.87 -7.36 -0.41
CA VAL A 121 -15.37 -8.75 -0.40
C VAL A 121 -16.82 -8.83 0.06
N LYS A 122 -17.15 -8.21 1.20
CA LYS A 122 -18.49 -8.31 1.79
C LYS A 122 -19.61 -7.83 0.86
N PRO A 123 -19.46 -6.75 0.06
CA PRO A 123 -20.49 -6.34 -0.90
C PRO A 123 -20.66 -7.25 -2.13
N ILE A 124 -19.70 -8.14 -2.40
CA ILE A 124 -19.74 -9.07 -3.55
C ILE A 124 -20.46 -10.39 -3.18
N GLN A 125 -20.67 -10.65 -1.88
CA GLN A 125 -21.44 -11.80 -1.35
C GLN A 125 -22.93 -11.51 -1.30
#